data_AF-A0A356TPD9-F1
#
_entry.id   AF-A0A356TPD9-F1
#
_cell.length_a   1.000
_cell.length_b   1.000
_cell.length_c   1.000
_cell.angle_alpha   90.00
_cell.angle_beta   90.00
_cell.angle_gamma   90.00
#
_symmetry.space_group_name_H-M   'P 1'
#
loop_
_entity.id
_entity.type
_entity.pdbx_description
1 polymer ?
#
loop_
_entity_poly.entity_id
_entity_poly.type
_entity_poly.pdbx_seq_one_letter_code
_entity_poly.pdbx_strand_id
1 'polypeptide(L)'
;MTTARTRLLALLGPPVAHSRSPAIHTASLEAMGVDARYLAFAVAPDALGHAVDGLRAMGALGANVTVPHKRAVMAHLDAIEPAALAIGAVNTLVREGERWVGANTDAPGLVRSLEEAGVTLDGARVWVVGAGGAARAAVAGLAEAGA
;
A
#
# COMPACT_ATOMS: atom_id res chain seq x y z
N MET A 1 -15.64 18.06 8.61
CA MET A 1 -15.80 19.19 7.66
C MET A 1 -14.56 19.27 6.79
N THR A 2 -14.70 19.50 5.48
CA THR A 2 -13.55 19.68 4.57
C THR A 2 -13.29 21.18 4.41
N THR A 3 -12.03 21.59 4.49
CA THR A 3 -11.60 22.99 4.36
C THR A 3 -10.44 23.10 3.36
N ALA A 4 -9.99 24.33 3.06
CA ALA A 4 -8.80 24.55 2.22
C ALA A 4 -7.49 24.02 2.84
N ARG A 5 -7.50 23.61 4.12
CA ARG A 5 -6.35 22.98 4.80
C ARG A 5 -6.39 21.45 4.77
N THR A 6 -7.53 20.85 4.44
CA THR A 6 -7.70 19.40 4.43
C THR A 6 -6.80 18.76 3.38
N ARG A 7 -6.05 17.72 3.79
CA ARG A 7 -5.06 17.03 2.94
C ARG A 7 -5.62 15.78 2.27
N LEU A 8 -4.89 15.26 1.28
CA LEU A 8 -5.29 14.09 0.50
C LEU A 8 -4.39 12.87 0.80
N LEU A 9 -5.04 11.73 0.98
CA LEU A 9 -4.49 10.38 0.86
C LEU A 9 -5.26 9.66 -0.27
N ALA A 10 -4.57 8.80 -1.01
CA ALA A 10 -5.15 8.15 -2.18
C ALA A 10 -5.04 6.62 -2.14
N LEU A 11 -5.90 5.94 -2.88
CA LEU A 11 -5.71 4.56 -3.34
C LEU A 11 -5.68 4.55 -4.86
N LEU A 12 -4.62 3.99 -5.45
CA LEU A 12 -4.46 3.88 -6.91
C LEU A 12 -4.64 2.44 -7.39
N GLY A 13 -5.56 2.23 -8.33
CA GLY A 13 -5.72 0.94 -9.03
C GLY A 13 -7.01 0.86 -9.87
N PRO A 14 -7.08 0.07 -10.94
CA PRO A 14 -8.31 -0.22 -11.67
C PRO A 14 -8.73 -1.72 -11.56
N PRO A 15 -10.01 -2.04 -11.26
CA PRO A 15 -11.02 -1.20 -10.61
C PRO A 15 -10.76 -1.11 -9.09
N VAL A 16 -11.16 0.00 -8.46
CA VAL A 16 -11.02 0.19 -6.99
C VAL A 16 -12.30 0.63 -6.28
N ALA A 17 -13.42 0.75 -7.00
CA ALA A 17 -14.69 1.19 -6.42
C ALA A 17 -15.23 0.24 -5.32
N HIS A 18 -14.82 -1.02 -5.33
CA HIS A 18 -15.19 -2.02 -4.33
C HIS A 18 -14.26 -2.03 -3.10
N SER A 19 -13.20 -1.21 -3.10
CA SER A 19 -12.22 -1.21 -2.03
C SER A 19 -12.84 -0.76 -0.71
N ARG A 20 -12.50 -1.46 0.38
CA ARG A 20 -12.85 -1.06 1.75
C ARG A 20 -11.86 -0.04 2.35
N SER A 21 -10.71 0.18 1.72
CA SER A 21 -9.68 1.09 2.22
C SER A 21 -10.22 2.51 2.49
N PRO A 22 -11.06 3.13 1.63
CA PRO A 22 -11.62 4.44 1.93
C PRO A 22 -12.43 4.50 3.23
N ALA A 23 -13.25 3.48 3.50
CA ALA A 23 -14.01 3.41 4.74
C ALA A 23 -13.09 3.25 5.97
N ILE A 24 -12.13 2.31 5.90
CA ILE A 24 -11.19 2.04 7.00
C ILE A 24 -10.37 3.28 7.32
N HIS A 25 -9.72 3.86 6.31
CA HIS A 25 -8.83 5.00 6.53
C HIS A 25 -9.57 6.28 6.89
N THR A 26 -10.78 6.51 6.35
CA THR A 26 -11.60 7.65 6.79
C THR A 26 -11.91 7.54 8.28
N ALA A 27 -12.36 6.37 8.75
CA ALA A 27 -12.62 6.15 10.17
C ALA A 27 -11.35 6.33 11.03
N SER A 28 -10.19 5.83 10.57
CA SER A 28 -8.92 6.04 11.28
C SER A 28 -8.51 7.51 11.35
N LEU A 29 -8.66 8.27 10.26
CA LEU A 29 -8.33 9.71 10.20
C LEU A 29 -9.22 10.51 11.15
N GLU A 30 -10.52 10.19 11.18
CA GLU A 30 -11.48 10.82 12.09
C GLU A 30 -11.15 10.51 13.56
N ALA A 31 -10.87 9.25 13.88
CA ALA A 31 -10.51 8.84 15.24
C ALA A 31 -9.21 9.48 15.73
N MET A 32 -8.25 9.72 14.85
CA MET A 32 -6.97 10.37 15.17
C MET A 32 -7.02 11.91 15.09
N GLY A 33 -8.14 12.51 14.69
CA GLY A 33 -8.25 13.97 14.51
C GLY A 33 -7.38 14.53 13.38
N VAL A 34 -7.03 13.70 12.38
CA VAL A 34 -6.20 14.11 11.25
C VAL A 34 -7.06 14.78 10.17
N ASP A 35 -6.76 16.03 9.82
CA ASP A 35 -7.47 16.77 8.77
C ASP A 35 -7.05 16.32 7.36
N ALA A 36 -7.44 15.10 6.99
CA ALA A 36 -7.25 14.55 5.67
C ALA A 36 -8.47 13.77 5.16
N ARG A 37 -8.49 13.51 3.85
CA ARG A 37 -9.46 12.63 3.19
C ARG A 37 -8.74 11.53 2.44
N TYR A 38 -9.33 10.34 2.48
CA TYR A 38 -8.85 9.18 1.75
C TYR A 38 -9.80 8.90 0.58
N LEU A 39 -9.30 8.94 -0.65
CA LEU A 39 -10.09 8.71 -1.86
C LEU A 39 -9.48 7.61 -2.73
N ALA A 40 -10.32 6.88 -3.48
CA ALA A 40 -9.88 5.86 -4.41
C ALA A 40 -9.98 6.34 -5.86
N PHE A 41 -8.92 6.12 -6.64
CA PHE A 41 -8.79 6.57 -8.02
C PHE A 41 -8.54 5.38 -8.95
N ALA A 42 -9.42 5.22 -9.93
CA ALA A 42 -9.29 4.24 -10.99
C ALA A 42 -8.25 4.71 -12.02
N VAL A 43 -6.96 4.48 -11.72
CA VAL A 43 -5.84 4.88 -12.59
C VAL A 43 -5.49 3.73 -13.52
N ALA A 44 -5.51 3.97 -14.84
CA ALA A 44 -5.07 3.00 -15.84
C ALA A 44 -3.53 2.77 -15.78
N PRO A 45 -3.02 1.59 -16.19
CA PRO A 45 -1.58 1.28 -16.10
C PRO A 45 -0.65 2.28 -16.79
N ASP A 46 -1.05 2.81 -17.94
CA ASP A 46 -0.33 3.82 -18.72
C ASP A 46 -0.36 5.22 -18.09
N ALA A 47 -1.31 5.48 -17.18
CA ALA A 47 -1.44 6.74 -16.47
C ALA A 47 -0.81 6.73 -15.07
N LEU A 48 -0.19 5.63 -14.64
CA LEU A 48 0.33 5.48 -13.27
C LEU A 48 1.38 6.53 -12.91
N GLY A 49 2.36 6.76 -13.79
CA GLY A 49 3.39 7.79 -13.57
C GLY A 49 2.79 9.18 -13.40
N HIS A 50 1.89 9.57 -14.32
CA HIS A 50 1.18 10.84 -14.24
C HIS A 50 0.35 10.99 -12.96
N ALA A 51 -0.26 9.91 -12.47
CA ALA A 51 -0.99 9.93 -11.21
C ALA A 51 -0.07 10.17 -10.00
N VAL A 52 1.10 9.53 -9.96
CA VAL A 52 2.11 9.76 -8.91
C VAL A 52 2.63 11.20 -8.95
N ASP A 53 2.95 11.72 -10.14
CA ASP A 53 3.38 13.11 -10.31
C ASP A 53 2.29 14.10 -9.91
N GLY A 54 1.04 13.81 -10.24
CA GLY A 54 -0.11 14.59 -9.81
C GLY A 54 -0.26 14.62 -8.28
N LEU A 55 -0.12 13.48 -7.61
CA LEU A 55 -0.14 13.42 -6.14
C LEU A 55 1.00 14.23 -5.52
N ARG A 56 2.20 14.16 -6.12
CA ARG A 56 3.36 14.98 -5.71
C ARG A 56 3.03 16.48 -5.84
N ALA A 57 2.53 16.91 -7.00
CA ALA A 57 2.22 18.31 -7.29
C ALA A 57 1.08 18.86 -6.41
N MET A 58 0.05 18.05 -6.12
CA MET A 58 -1.06 18.43 -5.23
C MET A 58 -0.66 18.44 -3.75
N GLY A 59 0.54 17.96 -3.42
CA GLY A 59 0.99 17.83 -2.05
C GLY A 59 0.16 16.82 -1.24
N ALA A 60 -0.20 15.67 -1.84
CA ALA A 60 -0.76 14.56 -1.08
C ALA A 60 0.18 14.11 0.05
N LEU A 61 -0.39 13.48 1.09
CA LEU A 61 0.37 12.94 2.23
C LEU A 61 0.97 11.56 1.94
N GLY A 62 0.40 10.84 0.96
CA GLY A 62 0.79 9.49 0.60
C GLY A 62 -0.30 8.81 -0.21
N ALA A 63 -0.06 7.55 -0.57
CA ALA A 63 -1.05 6.75 -1.29
C ALA A 63 -0.88 5.26 -1.00
N ASN A 64 -1.96 4.49 -1.10
CA ASN A 64 -1.87 3.07 -1.33
C ASN A 64 -1.93 2.76 -2.82
N VAL A 65 -1.35 1.63 -3.17
CA VAL A 65 -1.30 1.12 -4.54
C VAL A 65 -1.75 -0.33 -4.51
N THR A 66 -2.68 -0.68 -5.40
CA THR A 66 -3.20 -2.04 -5.51
C THR A 66 -2.97 -2.63 -6.91
N VAL A 67 -3.46 -3.84 -7.15
CA VAL A 67 -3.36 -4.53 -8.44
C VAL A 67 -3.88 -3.61 -9.56
N PRO A 68 -3.20 -3.57 -10.73
CA PRO A 68 -1.96 -4.26 -11.10
C PRO A 68 -0.68 -3.46 -10.82
N HIS A 69 -0.77 -2.34 -10.10
CA HIS A 69 0.27 -1.30 -10.04
C HIS A 69 1.41 -1.57 -9.05
N LYS A 70 1.27 -2.55 -8.15
CA LYS A 70 2.23 -2.77 -7.04
C LYS A 70 3.70 -2.95 -7.49
N ARG A 71 3.93 -3.41 -8.72
CA ARG A 71 5.28 -3.51 -9.30
C ARG A 71 5.65 -2.28 -10.13
N ALA A 72 4.74 -1.85 -11.00
CA ALA A 72 4.98 -0.74 -11.92
C ALA A 72 5.26 0.58 -11.17
N VAL A 73 4.62 0.78 -10.01
CA VAL A 73 4.80 2.02 -9.24
C VAL A 73 6.25 2.23 -8.77
N MET A 74 7.02 1.15 -8.59
CA MET A 74 8.40 1.21 -8.11
C MET A 74 9.31 2.08 -9.01
N ALA A 75 9.02 2.16 -10.31
CA ALA A 75 9.77 2.98 -11.26
C ALA A 75 9.47 4.49 -11.18
N HIS A 76 8.49 4.90 -10.37
CA HIS A 76 8.03 6.28 -10.23
C HIS A 76 8.33 6.88 -8.84
N LEU A 77 9.12 6.19 -8.02
CA LEU A 77 9.45 6.59 -6.64
C LEU A 77 10.91 7.01 -6.52
N ASP A 78 11.20 7.86 -5.53
CA ASP A 78 12.55 8.36 -5.28
C ASP A 78 13.40 7.34 -4.53
N ALA A 79 12.76 6.55 -3.67
CA ALA A 79 13.38 5.46 -2.92
C ALA A 79 12.37 4.35 -2.64
N ILE A 80 12.89 3.17 -2.29
CA ILE A 80 12.10 2.01 -1.89
C ILE A 80 12.76 1.43 -0.65
N GLU A 81 11.96 1.13 0.37
CA GLU A 81 12.45 0.48 1.57
C GLU A 81 13.07 -0.89 1.24
N PRO A 82 14.15 -1.30 1.93
CA PRO A 82 14.83 -2.56 1.63
C PRO A 82 13.90 -3.79 1.61
N ALA A 83 12.94 -3.86 2.55
CA ALA A 83 11.96 -4.96 2.61
C ALA A 83 11.04 -4.97 1.38
N ALA A 84 10.50 -3.81 0.98
CA ALA A 84 9.65 -3.69 -0.21
C ALA A 84 10.42 -4.00 -1.50
N LEU A 85 11.71 -3.61 -1.55
CA LEU A 85 12.60 -3.92 -2.68
C LEU A 85 12.87 -5.42 -2.78
N ALA A 86 13.13 -6.10 -1.67
CA ALA A 86 13.33 -7.55 -1.62
C ALA A 86 12.06 -8.32 -2.05
N ILE A 87 10.89 -7.85 -1.64
CA ILE A 87 9.59 -8.39 -2.08
C ILE A 87 9.38 -8.15 -3.58
N GLY A 88 9.88 -7.04 -4.11
CA GLY A 88 9.65 -6.60 -5.47
C GLY A 88 8.21 -6.11 -5.70
N ALA A 89 7.58 -5.55 -4.66
CA ALA A 89 6.25 -4.95 -4.73
C ALA A 89 6.05 -3.89 -3.64
N VAL A 90 5.44 -2.77 -4.02
CA VAL A 90 5.07 -1.65 -3.15
C VAL A 90 3.55 -1.52 -3.11
N ASN A 91 2.96 -1.45 -1.91
CA ASN A 91 1.53 -1.18 -1.72
C ASN A 91 1.27 0.15 -0.99
N THR A 92 2.31 0.80 -0.47
CA THR A 92 2.21 2.00 0.36
C THR A 92 3.29 3.00 -0.07
N LEU A 93 2.88 4.22 -0.38
CA LEU A 93 3.71 5.34 -0.76
C LEU A 93 3.69 6.35 0.37
N VAL A 94 4.85 6.59 0.95
CA VAL A 94 5.05 7.52 2.07
C VAL A 94 5.76 8.76 1.55
N ARG A 95 5.30 9.94 1.98
CA ARG A 95 5.95 11.21 1.65
C ARG A 95 6.92 11.61 2.75
N GLU A 96 8.20 11.75 2.39
CA GLU A 96 9.29 12.21 3.25
C GLU A 96 9.83 13.56 2.74
N GLY A 97 9.20 14.65 3.18
CA GLY A 97 9.46 15.98 2.63
C GLY A 97 9.02 16.06 1.17
N GLU A 98 9.98 16.16 0.25
CA GLU A 98 9.73 16.15 -1.20
C GLU A 98 9.83 14.75 -1.83
N ARG A 99 10.41 13.79 -1.10
CA ARG A 99 10.63 12.43 -1.57
C ARG A 99 9.40 11.55 -1.38
N TRP A 100 9.20 10.63 -2.31
CA TRP A 100 8.22 9.56 -2.27
C TRP A 100 8.94 8.23 -2.09
N VAL A 101 8.66 7.57 -0.96
CA VAL A 101 9.30 6.32 -0.56
C VAL A 101 8.28 5.18 -0.64
N GLY A 102 8.66 4.09 -1.28
CA GLY A 102 7.84 2.90 -1.43
C GLY A 102 8.04 1.90 -0.28
N ALA A 103 6.96 1.50 0.36
CA ALA A 103 6.91 0.51 1.42
C ALA A 103 5.95 -0.65 1.07
N ASN A 104 6.08 -1.76 1.81
CA ASN A 104 5.19 -2.91 1.72
C ASN A 104 4.62 -3.25 3.09
N THR A 105 3.31 -3.05 3.26
CA THR A 105 2.59 -3.37 4.49
C THR A 105 1.77 -4.66 4.39
N ASP A 106 1.70 -5.28 3.19
CA ASP A 106 0.97 -6.55 3.01
C ASP A 106 1.70 -7.70 3.72
N ALA A 107 3.03 -7.76 3.62
CA ALA A 107 3.83 -8.84 4.21
C ALA A 107 3.69 -8.90 5.74
N PRO A 108 4.02 -7.85 6.51
CA PRO A 108 3.82 -7.86 7.96
C PRO A 108 2.33 -7.92 8.33
N GLY A 109 1.44 -7.35 7.51
CA GLY A 109 0.00 -7.41 7.73
C GLY A 109 -0.54 -8.85 7.68
N LEU A 110 -0.09 -9.65 6.72
CA LEU A 110 -0.48 -11.06 6.60
C LEU A 110 0.00 -11.88 7.79
N VAL A 111 1.28 -11.75 8.14
CA VAL A 111 1.90 -12.48 9.26
C VAL A 111 1.11 -12.19 10.54
N ARG A 112 0.90 -10.90 10.85
CA ARG A 112 0.13 -10.48 12.02
C ARG A 112 -1.28 -11.05 12.02
N SER A 113 -1.99 -11.02 10.88
CA SER A 113 -3.35 -11.57 10.80
C SER A 113 -3.42 -13.07 11.03
N LEU A 114 -2.40 -13.83 10.62
CA LEU A 114 -2.33 -15.27 10.88
C LEU A 114 -2.02 -15.56 12.36
N GLU A 115 -1.10 -14.82 12.96
CA GLU A 115 -0.77 -14.93 14.39
C GLU A 115 -1.97 -14.55 15.27
N GLU A 116 -2.69 -13.46 14.95
CA GLU A 116 -3.92 -13.05 15.63
C GLU A 116 -5.04 -14.10 15.50
N ALA A 117 -5.01 -14.91 14.44
CA ALA A 117 -5.92 -16.03 14.25
C ALA A 117 -5.44 -17.32 14.97
N GLY A 118 -4.33 -17.27 15.71
CA GLY A 118 -3.77 -18.40 16.45
C GLY A 118 -2.98 -19.40 15.61
N VAL A 119 -2.52 -19.00 14.42
CA VAL A 119 -1.68 -19.86 13.55
C VAL A 119 -0.22 -19.74 13.96
N THR A 120 0.41 -20.87 14.31
CA THR A 120 1.86 -20.95 14.50
C THR A 120 2.56 -21.07 13.15
N LEU A 121 3.46 -20.12 12.85
CA LEU A 121 4.18 -20.06 11.57
C LEU A 121 5.53 -20.77 11.58
N ASP A 122 6.22 -20.84 12.72
CA ASP A 122 7.52 -21.50 12.83
C ASP A 122 7.42 -23.00 12.45
N GLY A 123 8.16 -23.39 11.40
CA GLY A 123 8.16 -24.73 10.82
C GLY A 123 6.89 -25.11 10.03
N ALA A 124 5.98 -24.15 9.76
CA ALA A 124 4.70 -24.42 9.12
C ALA A 124 4.81 -24.58 7.59
N ARG A 125 4.35 -25.71 7.05
CA ARG A 125 4.29 -25.89 5.59
C ARG A 125 3.09 -25.15 4.98
N VAL A 126 3.36 -24.11 4.20
CA VAL A 126 2.32 -23.30 3.56
C VAL A 126 2.27 -23.52 2.04
N TRP A 127 1.05 -23.59 1.50
CA TRP A 127 0.82 -23.54 0.05
C TRP A 127 0.26 -22.16 -0.34
N VAL A 128 1.01 -21.41 -1.15
CA VAL A 128 0.58 -20.12 -1.69
C VAL A 128 0.06 -20.29 -3.12
N VAL A 129 -1.13 -19.76 -3.39
CA VAL A 129 -1.73 -19.77 -4.74
C VAL A 129 -1.64 -18.37 -5.37
N GLY A 130 -0.91 -18.29 -6.50
CA GLY A 130 -0.68 -17.04 -7.25
C GLY A 130 0.79 -16.59 -7.23
N ALA A 131 1.14 -15.67 -8.15
CA ALA A 131 2.53 -15.17 -8.32
C ALA A 131 2.61 -13.63 -8.53
N GLY A 132 1.54 -12.91 -8.18
CA GLY A 132 1.46 -11.45 -8.26
C GLY A 132 2.10 -10.74 -7.07
N GLY A 133 1.94 -9.41 -7.00
CA GLY A 133 2.53 -8.59 -5.92
C GLY A 133 2.10 -9.00 -4.51
N ALA A 134 0.83 -9.39 -4.33
CA ALA A 134 0.34 -9.88 -3.04
C ALA A 134 0.97 -11.24 -2.67
N ALA A 135 1.11 -12.16 -3.62
CA ALA A 135 1.75 -13.46 -3.38
C ALA A 135 3.23 -13.32 -3.02
N ARG A 136 3.94 -12.35 -3.63
CA ARG A 136 5.33 -12.03 -3.27
C ARG A 136 5.45 -11.56 -1.83
N ALA A 137 4.57 -10.65 -1.42
CA ALA A 137 4.53 -10.18 -0.03
C ALA A 137 4.20 -11.32 0.95
N ALA A 138 3.25 -12.19 0.58
CA ALA A 138 2.89 -13.35 1.38
C ALA A 138 4.07 -14.32 1.57
N VAL A 139 4.73 -14.72 0.48
CA VAL A 139 5.90 -15.62 0.54
C VAL A 139 7.02 -15.01 1.37
N ALA A 140 7.31 -13.72 1.19
CA ALA A 140 8.36 -13.05 1.95
C ALA A 140 8.05 -13.00 3.46
N GLY A 141 6.84 -12.59 3.84
CA GLY A 141 6.45 -12.50 5.25
C GLY A 141 6.41 -13.87 5.93
N LEU A 142 5.88 -14.88 5.25
CA LEU A 142 5.84 -16.26 5.78
C LEU A 142 7.24 -16.84 5.97
N ALA A 143 8.13 -16.65 5.00
CA ALA A 143 9.52 -17.13 5.09
C ALA A 143 10.30 -16.42 6.22
N GLU A 144 10.09 -15.11 6.41
CA GLU A 144 10.68 -14.35 7.52
C GLU A 144 10.15 -14.82 8.88
N ALA A 145 8.89 -15.25 8.94
CA ALA A 145 8.24 -15.80 10.14
C ALA A 145 8.57 -17.28 10.43
N GLY A 146 9.40 -17.93 9.61
CA GLY A 146 9.89 -19.29 9.85
C GLY A 146 9.05 -20.43 9.26
N ALA A 147 8.09 -20.13 8.38
CA ALA A 147 7.31 -21.14 7.65
C ALA A 147 8.14 -21.89 6.59
#